data_AF-A0A652K1H8-F1
#
_entry.id   AF-A0A652K1H8-F1
#
_cell.length_a   1.000
_cell.length_b   1.000
_cell.length_c   1.000
_cell.angle_alpha   90.00
_cell.angle_beta   90.00
_cell.angle_gamma   90.00
#
_symmetry.space_group_name_H-M   'P 1'
#
loop_
_entity.id
_entity.type
_entity.pdbx_description
1 polymer ?
#
loop_
_entity_poly.entity_id
_entity_poly.type
_entity_poly.pdbx_seq_one_letter_code
_entity_poly.pdbx_strand_id
1 'polypeptide(L)'
;MNATDRTPADLLRSALAADPARPLVTFYDDATGERVELSVATFANWVAKTANLLQGELSAAPGDRLALLLPAHWQTAVWLLACSSVGVVAEVGGDPAGADLVVAGPETLDAGLACSGERIALSLAPLGRRFPAAPAGYADYAVEVPSQGDRFAPFVPVDPAAPALLVDGQELGGAQLVERARADAEALGLAPGARLLSGLGYEDWKGLSTGLYAPLAAGGSVVLCRNLDRLAAASLAQRVESERVTATAA
;
A
#
# COMPACT_ATOMS: atom_id res chain seq x y z
N MET A 1 11.37 13.33 -14.59
CA MET A 1 9.92 13.07 -14.42
C MET A 1 9.35 12.62 -15.76
N ASN A 2 8.66 11.48 -15.78
CA ASN A 2 7.98 11.00 -16.99
C ASN A 2 6.61 11.68 -17.09
N ALA A 3 6.34 12.36 -18.20
CA ALA A 3 5.06 13.04 -18.46
C ALA A 3 3.87 12.06 -18.62
N THR A 4 4.11 10.76 -18.48
CA THR A 4 3.15 9.68 -18.72
C THR A 4 2.60 9.04 -17.45
N ASP A 5 3.16 9.32 -16.27
CA ASP A 5 2.64 8.72 -15.04
C ASP A 5 1.41 9.49 -14.57
N ARG A 6 0.24 8.88 -14.78
CA ARG A 6 -1.10 9.43 -14.50
C ARG A 6 -1.84 8.63 -13.44
N THR A 7 -1.31 7.50 -13.00
CA THR A 7 -1.81 6.70 -11.88
C THR A 7 -0.67 6.28 -10.95
N PRO A 8 -0.93 5.90 -9.69
CA PRO A 8 0.05 5.25 -8.82
C PRO A 8 0.70 4.02 -9.45
N ALA A 9 -0.07 3.21 -10.18
CA ALA A 9 0.45 2.06 -10.92
C ALA A 9 1.51 2.48 -11.96
N ASP A 10 1.33 3.63 -12.62
CA ASP A 10 2.31 4.16 -13.57
C ASP A 10 3.60 4.59 -12.87
N LEU A 11 3.51 5.24 -11.70
CA LEU A 11 4.68 5.61 -10.89
C LEU A 11 5.52 4.37 -10.53
N LEU A 12 4.86 3.28 -10.11
CA LEU A 12 5.53 2.02 -9.81
C LEU A 12 6.18 1.40 -11.06
N ARG A 13 5.52 1.45 -12.23
CA ARG A 13 6.12 0.98 -13.49
C ARG A 13 7.34 1.82 -13.88
N SER A 14 7.28 3.14 -13.73
CA SER A 14 8.42 4.04 -13.97
C SER A 14 9.57 3.78 -12.99
N ALA A 15 9.27 3.53 -11.71
CA ALA A 15 10.28 3.14 -10.72
C ALA A 15 10.94 1.79 -11.09
N LEU A 16 10.16 0.80 -11.51
CA LEU A 16 10.64 -0.52 -11.91
C LEU A 16 11.55 -0.46 -13.14
N ALA A 17 11.20 0.38 -14.11
CA ALA A 17 12.00 0.61 -15.31
C ALA A 17 13.32 1.35 -15.02
N ALA A 18 13.33 2.25 -14.02
CA ALA A 18 14.49 3.06 -13.69
C ALA A 18 15.55 2.29 -12.87
N ASP A 19 15.13 1.66 -11.78
CA ASP A 19 16.01 0.86 -10.92
C ASP A 19 15.19 -0.19 -10.15
N PRO A 20 15.13 -1.45 -10.63
CA PRO A 20 14.36 -2.50 -9.99
C PRO A 20 14.97 -2.97 -8.66
N ALA A 21 16.28 -2.77 -8.45
CA ALA A 21 17.00 -3.36 -7.33
C ALA A 21 17.04 -2.47 -6.08
N ARG A 22 16.85 -1.15 -6.24
CA ARG A 22 16.85 -0.23 -5.10
C ARG A 22 15.73 -0.55 -4.09
N PRO A 23 15.96 -0.26 -2.79
CA PRO A 23 14.89 -0.28 -1.79
C PRO A 23 13.73 0.64 -2.18
N LEU A 24 12.50 0.19 -1.93
CA LEU A 24 11.30 1.00 -2.07
C LEU A 24 10.59 1.17 -0.72
N VAL A 25 10.35 0.05 -0.02
CA VAL A 25 9.70 0.04 1.30
C VAL A 25 10.58 -0.71 2.28
N THR A 26 10.94 -0.06 3.38
CA THR A 26 11.49 -0.69 4.56
C THR A 26 10.50 -0.53 5.69
N PHE A 27 9.83 -1.61 6.07
CA PHE A 27 8.80 -1.61 7.10
C PHE A 27 9.37 -2.05 8.44
N TYR A 28 8.96 -1.34 9.49
CA TYR A 28 9.19 -1.67 10.88
C TYR A 28 7.86 -1.73 11.63
N ASP A 29 7.70 -2.74 12.49
CA ASP A 29 6.68 -2.72 13.54
C ASP A 29 7.37 -2.77 14.91
N ASP A 30 7.41 -1.63 15.59
CA ASP A 30 8.12 -1.46 16.86
C ASP A 30 7.38 -2.13 18.05
N ALA A 31 6.16 -2.66 17.84
CA ALA A 31 5.48 -3.50 18.82
C ALA A 31 5.89 -4.98 18.73
N THR A 32 6.24 -5.48 17.54
CA THR A 32 6.55 -6.90 17.31
C THR A 32 8.04 -7.15 17.04
N GLY A 33 8.79 -6.10 16.69
CA GLY A 33 10.17 -6.19 16.22
C GLY A 33 10.29 -6.62 14.75
N GLU A 34 9.19 -6.64 13.99
CA GLU A 34 9.23 -6.96 12.56
C GLU A 34 10.08 -5.94 11.80
N ARG A 35 10.92 -6.45 10.90
CA ARG A 35 11.59 -5.67 9.85
C ARG A 35 11.43 -6.38 8.52
N VAL A 36 10.88 -5.70 7.52
CA VAL A 36 10.78 -6.18 6.14
C VAL A 36 11.36 -5.13 5.21
N GLU A 37 12.14 -5.55 4.22
CA GLU A 37 12.66 -4.66 3.19
C GLU A 37 12.29 -5.21 1.82
N LEU A 38 11.68 -4.37 0.99
CA LEU A 38 11.24 -4.70 -0.35
C LEU A 38 11.92 -3.74 -1.33
N SER A 39 12.63 -4.31 -2.31
CA SER A 39 13.06 -3.57 -3.49
C SER A 39 11.85 -3.19 -4.34
N VAL A 40 12.06 -2.30 -5.30
CA VAL A 40 11.03 -1.95 -6.30
C VAL A 40 10.52 -3.21 -7.01
N ALA A 41 11.41 -4.11 -7.44
CA ALA A 41 11.03 -5.35 -8.12
C ALA A 41 10.21 -6.28 -7.23
N THR A 42 10.63 -6.50 -5.99
CA THR A 42 9.89 -7.37 -5.06
C THR A 42 8.51 -6.77 -4.76
N PHE A 43 8.44 -5.47 -4.49
CA PHE A 43 7.17 -4.79 -4.25
C PHE A 43 6.24 -4.87 -5.47
N ALA A 44 6.76 -4.64 -6.68
CA ALA A 44 6.01 -4.76 -7.92
C ALA A 44 5.47 -6.18 -8.17
N ASN A 45 6.23 -7.22 -7.83
CA ASN A 45 5.75 -8.61 -7.92
C ASN A 45 4.57 -8.86 -6.97
N TRP A 46 4.63 -8.34 -5.73
CA TRP A 46 3.51 -8.43 -4.79
C TRP A 46 2.28 -7.69 -5.30
N VAL A 47 2.46 -6.49 -5.87
CA VAL A 47 1.38 -5.72 -6.50
C VAL A 47 0.76 -6.49 -7.66
N ALA A 48 1.57 -7.08 -8.54
CA ALA A 48 1.08 -7.86 -9.68
C ALA A 48 0.31 -9.11 -9.24
N LYS A 49 0.81 -9.85 -8.24
CA LYS A 49 0.11 -11.01 -7.67
C LYS A 49 -1.23 -10.62 -7.06
N THR A 50 -1.27 -9.50 -6.32
CA THR A 50 -2.49 -8.99 -5.69
C THR A 50 -3.50 -8.47 -6.73
N ALA A 51 -3.03 -7.83 -7.79
CA ALA A 51 -3.87 -7.38 -8.89
C ALA A 51 -4.46 -8.56 -9.70
N ASN A 52 -3.68 -9.63 -9.90
CA ASN A 52 -4.18 -10.88 -10.47
C ASN A 52 -5.20 -11.57 -9.55
N LEU A 53 -4.98 -11.57 -8.23
CA LEU A 53 -5.96 -12.07 -7.25
C LEU A 53 -7.29 -11.31 -7.36
N LEU A 54 -7.22 -9.97 -7.38
CA LEU A 54 -8.39 -9.09 -7.50
C LEU A 54 -9.24 -9.42 -8.73
N GLN A 55 -8.65 -9.46 -9.94
CA GLN A 55 -9.42 -9.72 -11.17
C GLN A 55 -9.77 -11.20 -11.38
N GLY A 56 -8.84 -12.10 -11.04
CA GLY A 56 -8.93 -13.52 -11.39
C GLY A 56 -9.83 -14.30 -10.44
N GLU A 57 -9.60 -14.19 -9.13
CA GLU A 57 -10.30 -14.99 -8.13
C GLU A 57 -11.44 -14.20 -7.49
N LEU A 58 -11.21 -12.92 -7.18
CA LEU A 58 -12.20 -12.08 -6.49
C LEU A 58 -13.18 -11.39 -7.44
N SER A 59 -13.00 -11.59 -8.76
CA SER A 59 -13.84 -11.01 -9.81
C SER A 59 -14.04 -9.49 -9.73
N ALA A 60 -13.09 -8.78 -9.12
CA ALA A 60 -13.16 -7.33 -8.95
C ALA A 60 -13.03 -6.62 -10.29
N ALA A 61 -13.91 -5.64 -10.51
CA ALA A 61 -13.98 -4.82 -11.71
C ALA A 61 -13.57 -3.36 -11.41
N PRO A 62 -13.19 -2.59 -12.45
CA PRO A 62 -12.99 -1.15 -12.29
C PRO A 62 -14.25 -0.47 -11.75
N GLY A 63 -14.09 0.35 -10.71
CA GLY A 63 -15.17 1.04 -10.02
C GLY A 63 -15.71 0.33 -8.77
N ASP A 64 -15.41 -0.97 -8.59
CA ASP A 64 -15.75 -1.68 -7.36
C ASP A 64 -15.08 -1.00 -6.15
N ARG A 65 -15.76 -1.02 -5.00
CA ARG A 65 -15.27 -0.45 -3.75
C ARG A 65 -14.66 -1.54 -2.88
N LEU A 66 -13.41 -1.32 -2.46
CA LEU A 66 -12.70 -2.22 -1.55
C LEU A 66 -12.41 -1.50 -0.23
N ALA A 67 -13.09 -1.92 0.83
CA ALA A 67 -12.84 -1.42 2.18
C ALA A 67 -11.53 -2.03 2.73
N LEU A 68 -10.54 -1.17 2.95
CA LEU A 68 -9.24 -1.52 3.54
C LEU A 68 -9.28 -1.28 5.06
N LEU A 69 -9.54 -2.34 5.81
CA LEU A 69 -9.53 -2.34 7.28
C LEU A 69 -8.16 -2.78 7.81
N LEU A 70 -7.10 -2.11 7.36
CA LEU A 70 -5.72 -2.45 7.70
C LEU A 70 -5.01 -1.23 8.28
N PRO A 71 -4.05 -1.43 9.20
CA PRO A 71 -3.16 -0.36 9.65
C PRO A 71 -2.16 0.01 8.54
N ALA A 72 -1.36 1.06 8.79
CA ALA A 72 -0.15 1.31 8.01
C ALA A 72 0.78 0.10 8.05
N HIS A 73 0.94 -0.57 6.91
CA HIS A 73 1.71 -1.80 6.77
C HIS A 73 2.17 -1.95 5.32
N TRP A 74 3.27 -2.67 5.08
CA TRP A 74 3.78 -2.88 3.72
C TRP A 74 2.76 -3.62 2.82
N GLN A 75 2.00 -4.55 3.38
CA GLN A 75 0.91 -5.23 2.65
C GLN A 75 -0.23 -4.27 2.32
N THR A 76 -0.58 -3.33 3.20
CA THR A 76 -1.58 -2.28 2.89
C THR A 76 -1.11 -1.44 1.70
N ALA A 77 0.18 -1.08 1.64
CA ALA A 77 0.76 -0.40 0.49
C ALA A 77 0.68 -1.22 -0.80
N VAL A 78 0.89 -2.54 -0.72
CA VAL A 78 0.70 -3.46 -1.87
C VAL A 78 -0.75 -3.42 -2.36
N TRP A 79 -1.74 -3.53 -1.45
CA TRP A 79 -3.16 -3.49 -1.79
C TRP A 79 -3.57 -2.17 -2.44
N LEU A 80 -3.09 -1.03 -1.93
CA LEU A 80 -3.35 0.29 -2.51
C LEU A 80 -2.87 0.39 -3.97
N LEU A 81 -1.66 -0.11 -4.27
CA LEU A 81 -1.13 -0.10 -5.64
C LEU A 81 -1.80 -1.16 -6.53
N ALA A 82 -2.22 -2.29 -5.96
CA ALA A 82 -2.96 -3.32 -6.69
C ALA A 82 -4.35 -2.82 -7.11
N CYS A 83 -5.08 -2.16 -6.21
CA CYS A 83 -6.37 -1.52 -6.51
C CYS A 83 -6.20 -0.49 -7.63
N SER A 84 -5.20 0.39 -7.54
CA SER A 84 -4.87 1.35 -8.60
C SER A 84 -4.50 0.67 -9.93
N SER A 85 -3.92 -0.53 -9.91
CA SER A 85 -3.54 -1.27 -11.13
C SER A 85 -4.77 -1.87 -11.82
N VAL A 86 -5.79 -2.26 -11.05
CA VAL A 86 -7.05 -2.84 -11.55
C VAL A 86 -8.08 -1.76 -11.91
N GLY A 87 -8.06 -0.63 -11.21
CA GLY A 87 -9.13 0.39 -11.26
C GLY A 87 -10.19 0.22 -10.15
N VAL A 88 -9.90 -0.56 -9.11
CA VAL A 88 -10.74 -0.68 -7.91
C VAL A 88 -10.55 0.55 -7.03
N VAL A 89 -11.64 1.07 -6.47
CA VAL A 89 -11.62 2.20 -5.53
C VAL A 89 -11.24 1.67 -4.16
N ALA A 90 -10.00 1.93 -3.74
CA ALA A 90 -9.57 1.59 -2.38
C ALA A 90 -10.16 2.59 -1.38
N GLU A 91 -10.85 2.12 -0.36
CA GLU A 91 -11.44 2.95 0.69
C GLU A 91 -10.78 2.63 2.04
N VAL A 92 -9.91 3.53 2.51
CA VAL A 92 -9.18 3.32 3.76
C VAL A 92 -10.11 3.54 4.95
N GLY A 93 -10.25 2.51 5.79
CA GLY A 93 -11.21 2.53 6.90
C GLY A 93 -12.68 2.57 6.45
N GLY A 94 -12.96 2.16 5.21
CA GLY A 94 -14.31 2.18 4.62
C GLY A 94 -15.33 1.32 5.36
N ASP A 95 -16.61 1.65 5.16
CA ASP A 95 -17.72 0.85 5.71
C ASP A 95 -17.83 -0.49 4.96
N PRO A 96 -17.59 -1.64 5.61
CA PRO A 96 -17.65 -2.93 4.95
C PRO A 96 -19.05 -3.28 4.44
N ALA A 97 -20.11 -2.76 5.06
CA ALA A 97 -21.49 -3.03 4.64
C ALA A 97 -21.83 -2.39 3.28
N GLY A 98 -21.09 -1.35 2.88
CA GLY A 98 -21.25 -0.64 1.61
C GLY A 98 -20.17 -0.98 0.56
N ALA A 99 -19.30 -1.94 0.84
CA ALA A 99 -18.19 -2.32 -0.03
C ALA A 99 -18.49 -3.60 -0.82
N ASP A 100 -17.91 -3.70 -2.02
CA ASP A 100 -17.98 -4.90 -2.86
C ASP A 100 -16.96 -5.96 -2.38
N LEU A 101 -15.84 -5.51 -1.81
CA LEU A 101 -14.79 -6.35 -1.22
C LEU A 101 -14.31 -5.75 0.11
N VAL A 102 -13.84 -6.61 1.02
CA VAL A 102 -13.11 -6.17 2.22
C VAL A 102 -11.77 -6.88 2.33
N VAL A 103 -10.78 -6.12 2.80
CA VAL A 103 -9.51 -6.67 3.25
C VAL A 103 -9.32 -6.28 4.71
N ALA A 104 -9.23 -7.28 5.59
CA ALA A 104 -9.20 -7.08 7.03
C ALA A 104 -7.96 -7.67 7.69
N GLY A 105 -7.50 -7.00 8.74
CA GLY A 105 -6.44 -7.48 9.64
C GLY A 105 -7.04 -8.14 10.88
N PRO A 106 -6.22 -8.73 11.77
CA PRO A 106 -6.73 -9.52 12.90
C PRO A 106 -7.66 -8.75 13.85
N GLU A 107 -7.45 -7.44 13.97
CA GLU A 107 -8.24 -6.55 14.84
C GLU A 107 -9.59 -6.13 14.21
N THR A 108 -9.77 -6.35 12.90
CA THR A 108 -10.93 -5.85 12.13
C THR A 108 -11.72 -6.93 11.41
N LEU A 109 -11.39 -8.21 11.65
CA LEU A 109 -12.11 -9.36 11.06
C LEU A 109 -13.60 -9.33 11.39
N ASP A 110 -13.99 -9.07 12.64
CA ASP A 110 -15.41 -9.07 13.01
C ASP A 110 -16.20 -7.97 12.29
N ALA A 111 -15.61 -6.78 12.12
CA ALA A 111 -16.23 -5.68 11.39
C ALA A 111 -16.36 -5.99 9.90
N GLY A 112 -15.35 -6.61 9.29
CA GLY A 112 -15.37 -6.93 7.87
C GLY A 112 -16.40 -8.00 7.49
N LEU A 113 -16.93 -8.78 8.43
CA LEU A 113 -18.04 -9.72 8.19
C LEU A 113 -19.33 -9.03 7.73
N ALA A 114 -19.45 -7.71 7.92
CA ALA A 114 -20.57 -6.94 7.40
C ALA A 114 -20.58 -6.82 5.86
N CYS A 115 -19.43 -7.03 5.21
CA CYS A 115 -19.35 -7.08 3.75
C CYS A 115 -20.03 -8.35 3.23
N SER A 116 -20.99 -8.20 2.32
CA SER A 116 -21.67 -9.34 1.67
C SER A 116 -20.87 -9.95 0.52
N GLY A 117 -19.88 -9.23 -0.02
CA GLY A 117 -19.04 -9.68 -1.12
C GLY A 117 -17.82 -10.49 -0.67
N GLU A 118 -16.73 -10.36 -1.42
CA GLU A 118 -15.50 -11.11 -1.19
C GLU A 118 -14.71 -10.54 0.00
N ARG A 119 -14.15 -11.44 0.82
CA ARG A 119 -13.47 -11.07 2.06
C ARG A 119 -12.10 -11.74 2.18
N ILE A 120 -11.06 -10.92 2.25
CA ILE A 120 -9.67 -11.36 2.40
C ILE A 120 -9.13 -10.98 3.79
N ALA A 121 -8.51 -11.95 4.46
CA ALA A 121 -7.85 -11.74 5.74
C ALA A 121 -6.33 -11.70 5.59
N LEU A 122 -5.69 -10.73 6.23
CA LEU A 122 -4.24 -10.65 6.39
C LEU A 122 -3.89 -10.88 7.86
N SER A 123 -2.97 -11.81 8.13
CA SER A 123 -2.51 -12.05 9.50
C SER A 123 -1.69 -10.89 10.05
N LEU A 124 -1.08 -10.10 9.16
CA LEU A 124 -0.07 -9.08 9.46
C LEU A 124 1.09 -9.61 10.32
N ALA A 125 1.34 -10.93 10.27
CA ALA A 125 2.45 -11.55 10.96
C ALA A 125 3.76 -11.32 10.20
N PRO A 126 4.91 -11.34 10.91
CA PRO A 126 6.22 -11.14 10.30
C PRO A 126 6.43 -11.95 9.02
N LEU A 127 6.94 -11.27 7.97
CA LEU A 127 7.17 -11.83 6.63
C LEU A 127 5.89 -12.27 5.88
N GLY A 128 4.72 -11.78 6.28
CA GLY A 128 3.45 -12.12 5.65
C GLY A 128 3.06 -13.59 5.83
N ARG A 129 3.37 -14.17 7.00
CA ARG A 129 2.98 -15.56 7.32
C ARG A 129 1.46 -15.72 7.31
N ARG A 130 0.97 -16.87 6.88
CA ARG A 130 -0.46 -17.22 6.94
C ARG A 130 -1.00 -17.34 8.36
N PHE A 131 -2.32 -17.31 8.49
CA PHE A 131 -2.97 -17.72 9.74
C PHE A 131 -2.73 -19.22 9.98
N PRO A 132 -2.73 -19.70 11.24
CA PRO A 132 -2.73 -21.13 11.54
C PRO A 132 -3.92 -21.86 10.91
N ALA A 133 -5.08 -21.19 10.87
CA ALA A 133 -6.28 -21.58 10.15
C ALA A 133 -6.95 -20.32 9.60
N ALA A 134 -7.55 -20.40 8.41
CA ALA A 134 -8.25 -19.27 7.80
C ALA A 134 -9.39 -18.79 8.73
N PRO A 135 -9.51 -17.47 8.98
CA PRO A 135 -10.63 -16.94 9.74
C PRO A 135 -11.97 -17.29 9.07
N ALA A 136 -12.99 -17.58 9.89
CA ALA A 136 -14.30 -17.96 9.37
C ALA A 136 -14.88 -16.83 8.51
N GLY A 137 -15.34 -17.16 7.30
CA GLY A 137 -15.90 -16.19 6.36
C GLY A 137 -14.87 -15.44 5.53
N TYR A 138 -13.58 -15.77 5.64
CA TYR A 138 -12.48 -15.14 4.90
C TYR A 138 -11.64 -16.16 4.12
N ALA A 139 -11.10 -15.74 2.97
CA ALA A 139 -9.93 -16.36 2.39
C ALA A 139 -8.64 -15.76 2.99
N ASP A 140 -7.61 -16.59 3.16
CA ASP A 140 -6.32 -16.17 3.74
C ASP A 140 -5.39 -15.67 2.62
N TYR A 141 -5.07 -14.37 2.67
CA TYR A 141 -4.22 -13.74 1.66
C TYR A 141 -2.89 -14.46 1.44
N ALA A 142 -2.24 -14.94 2.51
CA ALA A 142 -0.93 -15.59 2.41
C ALA A 142 -1.01 -17.02 1.82
N VAL A 143 -2.22 -17.58 1.69
CA VAL A 143 -2.49 -18.82 0.97
C VAL A 143 -2.81 -18.53 -0.49
N GLU A 144 -3.60 -17.49 -0.77
CA GLU A 144 -4.09 -17.19 -2.13
C GLU A 144 -3.03 -16.51 -3.00
N VAL A 145 -2.28 -15.54 -2.46
CA VAL A 145 -1.39 -14.70 -3.28
C VAL A 145 -0.17 -15.41 -3.88
N PRO A 146 0.46 -16.45 -3.27
CA PRO A 146 1.66 -17.05 -3.85
C PRO A 146 1.43 -17.71 -5.21
N SER A 147 0.23 -18.27 -5.45
CA SER A 147 -0.13 -18.96 -6.70
C SER A 147 -0.38 -18.00 -7.87
N GLN A 148 -0.60 -16.71 -7.59
CA GLN A 148 -0.92 -15.70 -8.60
C GLN A 148 0.27 -15.35 -9.50
N GLY A 149 0.00 -14.85 -10.71
CA GLY A 149 1.04 -14.39 -11.63
C GLY A 149 1.85 -13.20 -11.09
N ASP A 150 3.15 -13.14 -11.40
CA ASP A 150 4.05 -12.03 -11.04
C ASP A 150 4.11 -10.92 -12.11
N ARG A 151 3.30 -11.07 -13.18
CA ARG A 151 3.04 -10.05 -14.18
C ARG A 151 1.56 -9.80 -14.24
N PHE A 152 1.18 -8.54 -14.42
CA PHE A 152 -0.20 -8.12 -14.48
C PHE A 152 -0.41 -7.12 -15.62
N ALA A 153 -1.51 -7.30 -16.34
CA ALA A 153 -2.04 -6.35 -17.29
C ALA A 153 -3.57 -6.32 -17.09
N PRO A 154 -4.19 -5.15 -16.86
CA PRO A 154 -5.62 -5.10 -16.60
C PRO A 154 -6.41 -5.46 -17.86
N PHE A 155 -7.56 -6.12 -17.70
CA PHE A 155 -8.42 -6.49 -18.83
C PHE A 155 -8.94 -5.29 -19.63
N VAL A 156 -9.09 -4.14 -18.97
CA VAL A 156 -9.43 -2.86 -19.60
C VAL A 156 -8.47 -1.77 -19.14
N PRO A 157 -8.19 -0.74 -19.96
CA PRO A 157 -7.40 0.40 -19.52
C PRO A 157 -8.03 1.10 -18.31
N VAL A 158 -7.23 1.38 -17.30
CA VAL A 158 -7.66 2.18 -16.13
C VAL A 158 -7.74 3.65 -16.52
N ASP A 159 -8.90 4.27 -16.30
CA ASP A 159 -9.08 5.71 -16.51
C ASP A 159 -8.44 6.50 -15.35
N PRO A 160 -7.40 7.31 -15.59
CA PRO A 160 -6.77 8.10 -14.54
C PRO A 160 -7.66 9.20 -13.96
N ALA A 161 -8.79 9.54 -14.59
CA ALA A 161 -9.77 10.48 -14.02
C ALA A 161 -10.83 9.80 -13.14
N ALA A 162 -10.98 8.47 -13.23
CA ALA A 162 -11.93 7.73 -12.42
C ALA A 162 -11.49 7.67 -10.95
N PRO A 163 -12.44 7.53 -9.99
CA PRO A 163 -12.14 7.35 -8.59
C PRO A 163 -11.16 6.20 -8.37
N ALA A 164 -10.16 6.40 -7.51
CA ALA A 164 -9.12 5.41 -7.24
C ALA A 164 -8.87 5.22 -5.74
N LEU A 165 -9.07 6.26 -4.94
CA LEU A 165 -8.84 6.26 -3.49
C LEU A 165 -9.91 7.09 -2.80
N LEU A 166 -10.50 6.55 -1.74
CA LEU A 166 -11.29 7.28 -0.76
C LEU A 166 -10.60 7.20 0.60
N VAL A 167 -10.28 8.35 1.18
CA VAL A 167 -9.59 8.47 2.48
C VAL A 167 -10.06 9.72 3.18
N ASP A 168 -10.37 9.61 4.49
CA ASP A 168 -10.84 10.75 5.31
C ASP A 168 -11.99 11.55 4.65
N GLY A 169 -12.94 10.82 4.04
CA GLY A 169 -14.08 11.40 3.32
C GLY A 169 -13.74 12.10 1.99
N GLN A 170 -12.48 12.06 1.55
CA GLN A 170 -12.03 12.62 0.27
C GLN A 170 -11.91 11.53 -0.79
N GLU A 171 -12.61 11.69 -1.90
CA GLU A 171 -12.46 10.86 -3.09
C GLU A 171 -11.46 11.49 -4.06
N LEU A 172 -10.48 10.70 -4.51
CA LEU A 172 -9.41 11.12 -5.41
C LEU A 172 -9.36 10.21 -6.63
N GLY A 173 -9.30 10.81 -7.81
CA GLY A 173 -8.95 10.09 -9.04
C GLY A 173 -7.45 9.79 -9.13
N GLY A 174 -7.08 8.85 -10.00
CA GLY A 174 -5.68 8.41 -10.16
C GLY A 174 -4.70 9.55 -10.48
N ALA A 175 -5.08 10.47 -11.38
CA ALA A 175 -4.26 11.62 -11.76
C ALA A 175 -4.12 12.62 -10.61
N GLN A 176 -5.22 12.91 -9.92
CA GLN A 176 -5.21 13.82 -8.76
C GLN A 176 -4.34 13.29 -7.64
N LEU A 177 -4.37 11.98 -7.41
CA LEU A 177 -3.53 11.32 -6.42
C LEU A 177 -2.04 11.49 -6.76
N VAL A 178 -1.65 11.28 -8.02
CA VAL A 178 -0.27 11.48 -8.49
C VAL A 178 0.16 12.94 -8.38
N GLU A 179 -0.71 13.89 -8.78
CA GLU A 179 -0.44 15.32 -8.68
C GLU A 179 -0.20 15.74 -7.23
N ARG A 180 -1.08 15.33 -6.32
CA ARG A 180 -0.98 15.66 -4.89
C ARG A 180 0.26 15.03 -4.26
N ALA A 181 0.57 13.78 -4.60
CA ALA A 181 1.78 13.10 -4.13
C ALA A 181 3.07 13.81 -4.61
N ARG A 182 3.09 14.33 -5.84
CA ARG A 182 4.22 15.14 -6.34
C ARG A 182 4.34 16.47 -5.62
N ALA A 183 3.23 17.15 -5.39
CA ALA A 183 3.21 18.41 -4.65
C ALA A 183 3.72 18.23 -3.22
N ASP A 184 3.30 17.16 -2.54
CA ASP A 184 3.78 16.84 -1.20
C ASP A 184 5.27 16.45 -1.20
N ALA A 185 5.72 15.69 -2.20
CA ALA A 185 7.13 15.38 -2.38
C ALA A 185 7.98 16.64 -2.54
N GLU A 186 7.52 17.61 -3.34
CA GLU A 186 8.19 18.91 -3.52
C GLU A 186 8.19 19.72 -2.22
N ALA A 187 7.05 19.79 -1.53
CA ALA A 187 6.93 20.51 -0.26
C ALA A 187 7.83 19.92 0.84
N LEU A 188 8.06 18.60 0.82
CA LEU A 188 8.98 17.88 1.69
C LEU A 188 10.44 17.92 1.21
N GLY A 189 10.72 18.49 0.05
CA GLY A 189 12.06 18.55 -0.54
C GLY A 189 12.62 17.18 -0.95
N LEU A 190 11.75 16.21 -1.28
CA LEU A 190 12.16 14.87 -1.67
C LEU A 190 12.76 14.89 -3.08
N ALA A 191 14.06 14.62 -3.17
CA ALA A 191 14.75 14.37 -4.43
C ALA A 191 14.71 12.88 -4.81
N PRO A 192 14.99 12.52 -6.08
CA PRO A 192 15.23 11.13 -6.46
C PRO A 192 16.28 10.47 -5.55
N GLY A 193 15.98 9.26 -5.06
CA GLY A 193 16.81 8.56 -4.09
C GLY A 193 16.63 9.00 -2.63
N ALA A 194 15.76 9.97 -2.34
CA ALA A 194 15.42 10.32 -0.95
C ALA A 194 14.87 9.11 -0.18
N ARG A 195 15.15 9.08 1.12
CA ARG A 195 14.71 8.03 2.02
C ARG A 195 13.91 8.67 3.16
N LEU A 196 12.59 8.65 3.02
CA LEU A 196 11.66 9.29 3.95
C LEU A 196 11.28 8.32 5.06
N LEU A 197 11.52 8.66 6.32
CA LEU A 197 10.93 7.92 7.45
C LEU A 197 9.53 8.44 7.72
N SER A 198 8.54 7.55 7.77
CA SER A 198 7.15 7.89 8.11
C SER A 198 6.70 7.08 9.34
N GLY A 199 6.32 7.77 10.41
CA GLY A 199 5.71 7.18 11.61
C GLY A 199 4.18 7.31 11.66
N LEU A 200 3.58 7.93 10.64
CA LEU A 200 2.14 8.20 10.56
C LEU A 200 1.36 6.95 10.10
N GLY A 201 0.13 6.81 10.60
CA GLY A 201 -0.82 5.81 10.13
C GLY A 201 -1.37 6.16 8.74
N TYR A 202 -2.29 5.35 8.19
CA TYR A 202 -2.84 5.54 6.83
C TYR A 202 -4.26 6.13 6.82
N GLU A 203 -4.76 6.56 7.97
CA GLU A 203 -6.15 7.00 8.19
C GLU A 203 -6.48 8.28 7.40
N ASP A 204 -5.47 9.10 7.09
CA ASP A 204 -5.62 10.35 6.35
C ASP A 204 -4.66 10.42 5.14
N TRP A 205 -4.86 11.47 4.33
CA TRP A 205 -4.00 11.71 3.18
C TRP A 205 -2.53 11.93 3.56
N LYS A 206 -2.24 12.61 4.67
CA LYS A 206 -0.86 12.94 5.06
C LYS A 206 -0.09 11.64 5.29
N GLY A 207 -0.70 10.71 6.01
CA GLY A 207 -0.18 9.38 6.27
C GLY A 207 0.09 8.55 5.01
N LEU A 208 -0.89 8.46 4.11
CA LEU A 208 -0.73 7.77 2.81
C LEU A 208 0.33 8.43 1.94
N SER A 209 0.38 9.76 1.94
CA SER A 209 1.35 10.53 1.16
C SER A 209 2.77 10.27 1.64
N THR A 210 3.06 10.48 2.92
CA THR A 210 4.42 10.30 3.46
C THR A 210 4.82 8.83 3.60
N GLY A 211 3.85 7.94 3.77
CA GLY A 211 4.07 6.50 3.91
C GLY A 211 4.22 5.74 2.60
N LEU A 212 3.84 6.31 1.46
CA LEU A 212 3.82 5.60 0.19
C LEU A 212 3.94 6.50 -1.04
N TYR A 213 2.99 7.42 -1.23
CA TYR A 213 2.81 8.05 -2.54
C TYR A 213 3.85 9.14 -2.85
N ALA A 214 4.15 10.04 -1.92
CA ALA A 214 5.17 11.08 -2.10
C ALA A 214 6.58 10.50 -2.34
N PRO A 215 7.11 9.55 -1.54
CA PRO A 215 8.42 8.98 -1.82
C PRO A 215 8.44 8.21 -3.15
N LEU A 216 7.36 7.49 -3.51
CA LEU A 216 7.27 6.84 -4.82
C LEU A 216 7.27 7.86 -5.97
N ALA A 217 6.48 8.93 -5.87
CA ALA A 217 6.39 10.00 -6.86
C ALA A 217 7.71 10.77 -7.06
N ALA A 218 8.50 10.92 -5.98
CA ALA A 218 9.83 11.54 -6.02
C ALA A 218 10.91 10.63 -6.65
N GLY A 219 10.63 9.33 -6.85
CA GLY A 219 11.66 8.34 -7.17
C GLY A 219 12.54 7.99 -5.97
N GLY A 220 12.04 8.18 -4.75
CA GLY A 220 12.65 7.82 -3.49
C GLY A 220 12.12 6.50 -2.91
N SER A 221 12.31 6.33 -1.60
CA SER A 221 11.92 5.17 -0.81
C SER A 221 11.40 5.59 0.56
N VAL A 222 10.67 4.70 1.23
CA VAL A 222 10.11 4.95 2.55
C VAL A 222 10.64 3.97 3.60
N VAL A 223 10.92 4.48 4.79
CA VAL A 223 11.08 3.73 6.03
C VAL A 223 9.78 3.88 6.82
N LEU A 224 8.85 2.95 6.60
CA LEU A 224 7.51 2.96 7.20
C LEU A 224 7.58 2.33 8.59
N CYS A 225 7.33 3.12 9.64
CA CYS A 225 7.41 2.67 11.02
C CYS A 225 6.01 2.66 11.66
N ARG A 226 5.51 1.49 12.01
CA ARG A 226 4.29 1.32 12.80
C ARG A 226 4.65 1.22 14.29
N ASN A 227 3.81 1.78 15.15
CA ASN A 227 3.99 1.79 16.61
C ASN A 227 5.30 2.50 17.03
N LEU A 228 5.72 3.52 16.27
CA LEU A 228 6.99 4.22 16.45
C LEU A 228 7.13 4.86 17.84
N ASP A 229 6.02 5.20 18.48
CA ASP A 229 5.94 5.68 19.86
C ASP A 229 6.52 4.70 20.90
N ARG A 230 6.62 3.42 20.55
CA ARG A 230 7.24 2.38 21.39
C ARG A 230 8.76 2.33 21.27
N LEU A 231 9.34 3.01 20.29
CA LEU A 231 10.78 3.01 20.05
C LEU A 231 11.46 4.10 20.88
N ALA A 232 12.49 3.73 21.65
CA ALA A 232 13.28 4.71 22.39
C ALA A 232 13.97 5.71 21.44
N ALA A 233 14.06 6.98 21.83
CA ALA A 233 14.63 8.04 21.00
C ALA A 233 16.06 7.74 20.51
N ALA A 234 16.89 7.10 21.34
CA ALA A 234 18.24 6.68 20.95
C ALA A 234 18.22 5.63 19.83
N SER A 235 17.29 4.68 19.89
CA SER A 235 17.10 3.66 18.84
C SER A 235 16.52 4.26 17.56
N LEU A 236 15.65 5.27 17.66
CA LEU A 236 15.19 6.03 16.50
C LEU A 236 16.34 6.78 15.82
N ALA A 237 17.19 7.46 16.58
CA ALA A 237 18.38 8.11 16.03
C ALA A 237 19.31 7.12 15.32
N GLN A 238 19.53 5.94 15.91
CA GLN A 238 20.29 4.86 15.27
C GLN A 238 19.64 4.38 13.98
N ARG A 239 18.30 4.23 13.95
CA ARG A 239 17.56 3.84 12.73
C ARG A 239 17.70 4.89 11.64
N VAL A 240 17.57 6.17 11.97
CA VAL A 240 17.76 7.29 11.03
C VAL A 240 19.13 7.22 10.37
N GLU A 241 20.18 6.96 11.15
CA GLU A 241 21.54 6.80 10.64
C GLU A 241 21.70 5.53 9.78
N SER A 242 21.30 4.36 10.31
CA SER A 242 21.50 3.08 9.63
C SER A 242 20.70 2.98 8.34
N GLU A 243 19.50 3.56 8.34
CA GLU A 243 18.63 3.63 7.19
C GLU A 243 18.90 4.88 6.32
N ARG A 244 19.94 5.67 6.61
CA ARG A 244 20.34 6.83 5.79
C ARG A 244 19.15 7.74 5.45
N VAL A 245 18.29 7.97 6.44
CA VAL A 245 17.06 8.74 6.29
C VAL A 245 17.42 10.18 5.95
N THR A 246 16.80 10.72 4.90
CA THR A 246 17.05 12.08 4.40
C THR A 246 15.95 13.07 4.80
N ALA A 247 14.76 12.55 5.16
CA ALA A 247 13.62 13.33 5.59
C ALA A 247 12.76 12.50 6.56
N THR A 248 12.01 13.16 7.44
CA THR A 248 11.16 12.51 8.45
C THR A 248 9.77 13.12 8.49
N ALA A 249 8.75 12.27 8.56
CA ALA A 249 7.37 12.63 8.87
C ALA A 249 6.93 11.77 10.07
N ALA A 250 6.73 12.42 11.21
CA ALA A 250 6.25 11.79 12.46
C ALA A 250 5.12 12.65 13.05
#